data_AF-A0A660UX10-F1
#
_entry.id   AF-A0A660UX10-F1
#
_cell.length_a   1.000
_cell.length_b   1.000
_cell.length_c   1.000
_cell.angle_alpha   90.00
_cell.angle_beta   90.00
_cell.angle_gamma   90.00
#
_symmetry.space_group_name_H-M   'P 1'
#
loop_
_entity.id
_entity.type
_entity.pdbx_description
1 polymer ?
#
loop_
_entity_poly.entity_id
_entity_poly.type
_entity_poly.pdbx_seq_one_letter_code
_entity_poly.pdbx_strand_id
1 'polypeptide(L)'
;MWTLHSRAFDPPGHHASRNTTWDYCAFCNMGLALLKLKAEGLIKSAFVLDFDAHTGDGNIDVLSGWHEVKIFNPMAHNSKEYIEVIENYISNIRHVDIVGVSAGFR
;
A
#
# COMPACT_ATOMS: atom_id res chain seq x y z
N MET A 1 -8.44 17.57 -1.07
CA MET A 1 -7.23 16.75 -0.87
C MET A 1 -7.28 16.23 0.55
N TRP A 2 -7.75 15.00 0.75
CA TRP A 2 -7.82 14.38 2.09
C TRP A 2 -6.47 13.71 2.37
N THR A 3 -5.60 14.40 3.08
CA THR A 3 -4.33 13.83 3.55
C THR A 3 -4.64 12.96 4.77
N LEU A 4 -4.53 11.63 4.63
CA LEU A 4 -4.56 10.73 5.78
C LEU A 4 -3.36 11.12 6.66
N HIS A 5 -3.64 11.61 7.87
CA HIS A 5 -2.59 11.92 8.84
C HIS A 5 -1.95 10.61 9.28
N SER A 6 -0.65 10.45 9.06
CA SER A 6 0.11 9.26 9.44
C SER A 6 0.07 9.08 10.96
N ARG A 7 -0.59 8.01 11.42
CA ARG A 7 -0.35 7.43 12.74
C ARG A 7 0.51 6.18 12.53
N ALA A 8 1.49 5.98 13.40
CA ALA A 8 2.12 4.68 13.50
C ALA A 8 1.04 3.68 13.96
N PHE A 9 0.74 2.70 13.11
CA PHE A 9 -0.15 1.60 13.47
C PHE A 9 0.71 0.45 13.97
N ASP A 10 0.51 0.11 15.25
CA ASP A 10 1.09 -1.06 15.91
C ASP A 10 -0.06 -1.91 16.43
N PRO A 11 -0.23 -3.17 15.95
CA PRO A 11 0.64 -3.91 15.03
C PRO A 11 0.64 -3.39 13.57
N PRO A 12 1.70 -3.70 12.78
CA PRO A 12 1.73 -3.47 11.33
C PRO A 12 0.64 -4.29 10.62
N GLY A 13 0.46 -4.09 9.30
CA GLY A 13 -0.66 -4.71 8.58
C GLY A 13 -0.38 -5.31 7.22
N HIS A 14 0.77 -5.03 6.58
CA HIS A 14 0.94 -5.38 5.17
C HIS A 14 1.09 -6.89 4.88
N HIS A 15 1.24 -7.74 5.91
CA HIS A 15 1.26 -9.21 5.82
C HIS A 15 -0.06 -9.90 6.23
N ALA A 16 -1.05 -9.14 6.71
CA ALA A 16 -2.35 -9.72 7.05
C ALA A 16 -3.22 -9.82 5.80
N SER A 17 -3.53 -11.05 5.37
CA SER A 17 -4.43 -11.34 4.24
C SER A 17 -5.89 -11.45 4.70
N ARG A 18 -6.82 -11.75 3.80
CA ARG A 18 -8.23 -11.98 4.16
C ARG A 18 -8.43 -13.16 5.11
N ASN A 19 -7.58 -14.18 5.03
CA ASN A 19 -7.75 -15.47 5.73
C ASN A 19 -6.54 -15.91 6.56
N THR A 20 -5.43 -15.17 6.53
CA THR A 20 -4.19 -15.50 7.26
C THR A 20 -3.52 -14.26 7.84
N THR A 21 -2.83 -14.45 8.96
CA THR A 21 -2.05 -13.41 9.65
C THR A 21 -0.67 -13.95 9.96
N TRP A 22 0.37 -13.18 9.67
CA TRP A 22 1.75 -13.56 9.96
C TRP A 22 2.63 -12.31 10.09
N ASP A 23 3.88 -12.51 10.51
CA ASP A 23 4.88 -11.46 10.76
C ASP A 23 4.32 -10.26 11.54
N TYR A 24 3.71 -10.57 12.70
CA TYR A 24 3.12 -9.60 13.63
C TYR A 24 1.92 -8.79 13.08
N CYS A 25 1.49 -9.02 11.83
CA CYS A 25 0.37 -8.33 11.23
C CYS A 25 -0.96 -9.05 11.55
N ALA A 26 -1.85 -8.39 12.30
CA ALA A 26 -3.17 -8.93 12.65
C ALA A 26 -4.29 -8.50 11.68
N PHE A 27 -4.21 -7.28 11.14
CA PHE A 27 -5.19 -6.72 10.21
C PHE A 27 -4.51 -5.96 9.08
N CYS A 28 -5.07 -6.01 7.88
CA CYS A 28 -4.57 -5.24 6.73
C CYS A 28 -5.00 -3.77 6.85
N ASN A 29 -4.29 -2.98 7.67
CA ASN A 29 -4.64 -1.59 7.98
C ASN A 29 -4.88 -0.75 6.71
N MET A 30 -3.96 -0.84 5.73
CA MET A 30 -4.07 -0.12 4.46
C MET A 30 -5.23 -0.62 3.61
N GLY A 31 -5.35 -1.94 3.43
CA GLY A 31 -6.44 -2.56 2.68
C GLY A 31 -7.81 -2.18 3.24
N LEU A 32 -8.00 -2.25 4.57
CA LEU A 32 -9.23 -1.89 5.25
C LEU A 32 -9.59 -0.41 5.08
N ALA A 33 -8.63 0.49 5.28
CA ALA A 33 -8.85 1.92 5.13
C ALA A 33 -9.31 2.28 3.71
N LEU A 34 -8.63 1.74 2.70
CA LEU A 34 -8.95 1.98 1.30
C LEU A 34 -10.31 1.39 0.90
N LEU A 35 -10.60 0.16 1.30
CA LEU A 35 -11.90 -0.47 1.02
C LEU A 35 -13.05 0.26 1.70
N LYS A 36 -12.83 0.82 2.89
CA LYS A 36 -13.81 1.66 3.59
C LYS A 36 -14.12 2.94 2.80
N LEU A 37 -13.09 3.69 2.38
CA LEU A 37 -13.26 4.89 1.56
C LEU A 37 -13.95 4.60 0.23
N LYS A 38 -13.60 3.49 -0.43
CA LYS A 38 -14.27 3.02 -1.66
C LYS A 38 -15.74 2.72 -1.41
N ALA A 39 -16.06 1.99 -0.34
CA ALA A 39 -17.44 1.62 -0.01
C ALA A 39 -18.32 2.85 0.30
N GLU A 40 -17.73 3.94 0.81
CA GLU A 40 -18.40 5.22 1.03
C GLU A 40 -18.49 6.09 -0.23
N GLY A 41 -17.96 5.63 -1.36
CA GLY A 41 -17.96 6.38 -2.63
C GLY A 41 -17.03 7.60 -2.65
N LEU A 42 -16.13 7.71 -1.68
CA LEU A 42 -15.22 8.86 -1.54
C LEU A 42 -14.03 8.81 -2.52
N ILE A 43 -13.66 7.61 -2.97
CA ILE A 43 -12.59 7.37 -3.93
C ILE A 43 -13.03 6.29 -4.93
N LYS A 44 -12.51 6.36 -6.15
CA LYS A 44 -12.69 5.36 -7.21
C LYS A 44 -11.40 4.64 -7.57
N SER A 45 -10.26 5.25 -7.28
CA SER A 45 -8.92 4.74 -7.56
C SER A 45 -7.94 5.03 -6.42
N ALA A 46 -6.94 4.18 -6.27
CA ALA A 46 -5.89 4.38 -5.27
C ALA A 46 -4.53 3.87 -5.77
N PHE A 47 -3.46 4.46 -5.27
CA PHE A 47 -2.11 3.94 -5.42
C PHE A 47 -1.52 3.64 -4.04
N VAL A 48 -0.94 2.46 -3.84
CA VAL A 48 -0.22 2.07 -2.64
C VAL A 48 1.26 1.92 -2.98
N LEU A 49 2.09 2.77 -2.40
CA LEU A 49 3.54 2.56 -2.35
C LEU A 49 3.88 1.83 -1.05
N ASP A 50 4.39 0.62 -1.14
CA ASP A 50 4.75 -0.21 0.00
C ASP A 50 6.24 -0.50 -0.02
N PHE A 51 6.98 0.38 0.65
CA PHE A 51 8.45 0.39 0.63
C PHE A 51 9.07 -0.34 1.83
N ASP A 52 8.27 -1.04 2.64
CA ASP A 52 8.81 -2.01 3.61
C ASP A 52 9.71 -3.01 2.86
N ALA A 53 10.77 -3.48 3.53
CA ALA A 53 11.72 -4.43 2.93
C ALA A 53 11.07 -5.77 2.59
N HIS A 54 9.97 -6.13 3.25
CA HIS A 54 9.19 -7.32 2.95
C HIS A 54 8.05 -7.01 1.99
N THR A 55 7.73 -7.97 1.13
CA THR A 55 6.59 -7.84 0.22
C THR A 55 5.29 -7.83 1.03
N GLY A 56 4.51 -6.77 0.91
CA GLY A 56 3.19 -6.66 1.54
C GLY A 56 2.12 -7.53 0.87
N ASP A 57 2.24 -8.85 1.02
CA ASP A 57 1.33 -9.86 0.47
C ASP A 57 -0.11 -9.73 0.99
N GLY A 58 -0.30 -9.24 2.22
CA GLY A 58 -1.61 -8.89 2.76
C GLY A 58 -2.30 -7.75 2.01
N ASN A 59 -1.56 -6.70 1.65
CA ASN A 59 -2.08 -5.62 0.80
C ASN A 59 -2.52 -6.18 -0.56
N ILE A 60 -1.67 -7.01 -1.19
CA ILE A 60 -1.92 -7.65 -2.49
C ILE A 60 -3.19 -8.51 -2.43
N ASP A 61 -3.29 -9.39 -1.43
CA ASP A 61 -4.45 -10.27 -1.28
C ASP A 61 -5.74 -9.48 -1.02
N VAL A 62 -5.75 -8.61 -0.01
CA VAL A 62 -6.98 -7.90 0.41
C VAL A 62 -7.53 -7.04 -0.73
N LEU A 63 -6.66 -6.36 -1.48
CA LEU A 63 -7.06 -5.42 -2.53
C LEU A 63 -7.20 -6.06 -3.93
N SER A 64 -6.88 -7.34 -4.11
CA SER A 64 -6.91 -8.05 -5.41
C SER A 64 -8.23 -7.94 -6.19
N GLY A 65 -9.36 -7.72 -5.52
CA GLY A 65 -10.68 -7.57 -6.15
C GLY A 65 -10.99 -6.16 -6.68
N TRP A 66 -10.11 -5.18 -6.46
CA TRP A 66 -10.32 -3.79 -6.85
C TRP A 66 -9.36 -3.38 -7.97
N HIS A 67 -9.81 -3.46 -9.22
CA HIS A 67 -8.94 -3.26 -10.39
C HIS A 67 -8.38 -1.83 -10.56
N GLU A 68 -9.01 -0.82 -9.96
CA GLU A 68 -8.53 0.57 -9.97
C GLU A 68 -7.54 0.89 -8.83
N VAL A 69 -7.13 -0.11 -8.04
CA VAL A 69 -5.99 0.03 -7.13
C VAL A 69 -4.70 -0.44 -7.79
N LYS A 70 -3.64 0.35 -7.60
CA LYS A 70 -2.28 -0.05 -7.99
C LYS A 70 -1.44 -0.22 -6.73
N ILE A 71 -0.68 -1.30 -6.64
CA ILE A 71 0.22 -1.56 -5.52
C ILE A 71 1.62 -1.69 -6.11
N PHE A 72 2.59 -1.05 -5.47
CA PHE A 72 3.99 -1.14 -5.84
C PHE A 72 4.86 -1.45 -4.63
N ASN A 73 5.53 -2.59 -4.68
CA ASN A 73 6.55 -3.04 -3.74
C ASN A 73 7.93 -2.92 -4.44
N PRO A 74 8.62 -1.78 -4.35
CA PRO A 74 9.93 -1.60 -4.98
C PRO A 74 10.97 -2.56 -4.40
N MET A 75 11.83 -3.08 -5.28
CA MET A 75 13.03 -3.83 -4.91
C MET A 75 14.18 -3.35 -5.77
N ALA A 76 15.36 -3.18 -5.17
CA ALA A 76 16.60 -2.84 -5.87
C ALA A 76 17.81 -3.27 -5.04
N HIS A 77 18.99 -3.32 -5.68
CA HIS A 77 20.22 -3.77 -5.02
C HIS A 77 20.97 -2.64 -4.30
N ASN A 78 20.65 -1.38 -4.61
CA ASN A 78 21.25 -0.20 -3.98
C ASN A 78 20.25 0.97 -3.95
N SER A 79 20.58 1.99 -3.15
CA SER A 79 19.71 3.14 -2.93
C SER A 79 19.44 3.96 -4.19
N LYS A 80 20.42 4.08 -5.09
CA LYS A 80 20.25 4.84 -6.33
C LYS A 80 19.21 4.17 -7.24
N GLU A 81 19.41 2.88 -7.51
CA GLU A 81 18.45 2.08 -8.29
C GLU A 81 17.07 2.05 -7.63
N TYR A 82 17.02 2.00 -6.30
CA TYR A 82 15.76 2.00 -5.55
C TYR A 82 14.92 3.24 -5.83
N ILE A 83 15.56 4.42 -5.77
CA ILE A 83 14.89 5.69 -6.08
C ILE A 83 14.51 5.75 -7.56
N GLU A 84 15.39 5.36 -8.49
CA GLU A 84 15.10 5.34 -9.92
C GLU A 84 13.89 4.45 -10.25
N VAL A 85 13.79 3.27 -9.65
CA VAL A 85 12.69 2.33 -9.82
C VAL A 85 11.37 2.93 -9.32
N ILE A 86 11.38 3.63 -8.18
CA ILE A 86 10.21 4.33 -7.65
C ILE A 86 9.80 5.49 -8.56
N GLU A 87 10.74 6.35 -8.94
CA GLU A 87 10.48 7.50 -9.81
C GLU A 87 9.91 7.07 -11.16
N ASN A 88 10.51 6.04 -11.78
CA ASN A 88 10.03 5.48 -13.03
C ASN A 88 8.60 4.93 -12.90
N TYR A 89 8.29 4.20 -11.82
CA TYR A 89 6.94 3.68 -11.61
C TYR A 89 5.92 4.81 -11.41
N ILE A 90 6.23 5.78 -10.54
CA ILE A 90 5.35 6.91 -10.23
C ILE A 90 5.12 7.81 -11.44
N SER A 91 6.13 8.01 -12.30
CA SER A 91 5.98 8.81 -13.53
C SER A 91 4.90 8.29 -14.49
N ASN A 92 4.55 7.00 -14.40
CA ASN A 92 3.50 6.36 -15.19
C ASN A 92 2.11 6.45 -14.55
N ILE A 93 2.00 7.00 -13.33
CA ILE A 93 0.73 7.20 -12.63
C ILE A 93 0.15 8.56 -13.02
N ARG A 94 -0.87 8.55 -13.89
CA ARG A 94 -1.47 9.78 -14.42
C ARG A 94 -2.47 10.46 -13.48
N HIS A 95 -3.32 9.69 -12.81
CA HIS A 95 -4.33 10.19 -11.87
C HIS A 95 -4.77 9.06 -10.93
N VAL A 96 -4.80 9.34 -9.64
CA VAL A 96 -5.43 8.50 -8.60
C VAL A 96 -6.08 9.42 -7.57
N ASP A 97 -7.18 8.97 -6.97
CA ASP A 97 -7.91 9.80 -6.00
C ASP A 97 -7.17 9.90 -4.66
N ILE A 98 -6.41 8.86 -4.32
CA ILE A 98 -5.60 8.81 -3.10
C ILE A 98 -4.31 8.02 -3.29
N VAL A 99 -3.28 8.43 -2.55
CA VAL A 99 -2.03 7.69 -2.39
C VAL A 99 -1.93 7.20 -0.95
N GLY A 100 -1.82 5.88 -0.77
CA GLY A 100 -1.47 5.22 0.48
C GLY A 100 0.01 4.86 0.49
N VAL A 101 0.65 4.96 1.65
CA VAL A 101 2.06 4.60 1.83
C VAL A 101 2.18 3.64 3.00
N SER A 102 2.70 2.43 2.74
CA SER A 102 3.11 1.48 3.78
C SER A 102 4.60 1.69 4.03
N ALA A 103 4.91 2.33 5.16
CA ALA A 103 6.23 2.86 5.44
C ALA A 103 6.94 2.03 6.54
N GLY A 104 7.52 0.91 6.14
CA GLY A 104 8.42 0.11 6.99
C GLY A 104 9.88 0.52 6.80
N PHE A 105 10.65 0.54 7.88
CA PHE A 105 12.08 0.85 7.87
C PHE A 105 12.91 -0.27 8.51
N ARG A 106 12.45 -1.52 8.37
CA ARG A 106 13.12 -2.71 8.90
C ARG A 106 13.99 -3.37 7.84
#